data_AF-A0A2D6U0F9-F1
#
_entry.id   AF-A0A2D6U0F9-F1
#
_cell.length_a   1.000
_cell.length_b   1.000
_cell.length_c   1.000
_cell.angle_alpha   90.00
_cell.angle_beta   90.00
_cell.angle_gamma   90.00
#
_symmetry.space_group_name_H-M   'P 1'
#
loop_
_entity.id
_entity.type
_entity.pdbx_description
1 polymer ?
#
loop_
_entity_poly.entity_id
_entity_poly.type
_entity_poly.pdbx_seq_one_letter_code
_entity_poly.pdbx_strand_id
1 'polypeptide(L)'
;MAILDSIEIVLQNAFAKTHSIYLNVFDTSLSRKWYNALQEILEENLHLEKNYLWHGWADSKRNGEYLCEQINKTIEVINNSNLDYHIDDNFTVENTLIDVKDFEEHPLKQNKLNNLHRYFEDLQGTTQNLSPYYIKADHTTKWHIRQLNNLCHEFESWALSNRKKKYLPKWQRPALLFCWLNAPKFELTKEDFNSFGIDALYKDFGGIYLGVNKAVGKHHYEVFRDEDGARIDELTTIAMRGQTLAAGDFDIDLGRTDRTETWRIEENKKFRQWLIDNKFDPNDKNLTLGHPKVGQIDLHRSFGTEDTPEDVWEILYEYHDVYQIKTNGSNATFDYRWSDHDYMNKQIETLRPGYIHTEKTHTK
;
A
#
# COMPACT_ATOMS: atom_id res chain seq x y z
N MET A 1 1.79 -13.12 22.90
CA MET A 1 3.09 -12.77 22.30
C MET A 1 3.71 -11.70 23.19
N ALA A 2 5.03 -11.69 23.40
CA ALA A 2 5.67 -10.61 24.14
C ALA A 2 5.56 -9.29 23.35
N ILE A 3 5.44 -8.17 24.06
CA ILE A 3 5.33 -6.83 23.47
C ILE A 3 6.67 -6.13 23.60
N LEU A 4 7.19 -5.64 22.47
CA LEU A 4 8.43 -4.87 22.39
C LEU A 4 8.21 -3.42 22.81
N ASP A 5 7.16 -2.79 22.26
CA ASP A 5 6.82 -1.40 22.53
C ASP A 5 5.33 -1.09 22.26
N SER A 6 4.86 0.08 22.71
CA SER A 6 3.57 0.65 22.34
C SER A 6 3.74 1.94 21.54
N ILE A 7 3.07 2.03 20.39
CA ILE A 7 3.06 3.23 19.52
C ILE A 7 1.72 3.94 19.70
N GLU A 8 1.74 5.26 19.89
CA GLU A 8 0.56 6.12 19.82
C GLU A 8 0.54 6.85 18.48
N ILE A 9 -0.55 6.68 17.73
CA ILE A 9 -0.85 7.47 16.53
C ILE A 9 -1.98 8.43 16.87
N VAL A 10 -1.67 9.73 16.88
CA VAL A 10 -2.65 10.79 17.12
C VAL A 10 -3.24 11.20 15.79
N LEU A 11 -4.51 10.87 15.59
CA LEU A 11 -5.30 11.35 14.47
C LEU A 11 -5.95 12.69 14.80
N GLN A 12 -6.27 13.47 13.77
CA GLN A 12 -6.92 14.77 13.87
C GLN A 12 -8.04 14.89 12.84
N ASN A 13 -9.11 15.62 13.20
CA ASN A 13 -10.16 15.99 12.26
C ASN A 13 -10.02 17.46 11.77
N ALA A 14 -10.94 17.89 10.91
CA ALA A 14 -10.93 19.24 10.36
C ALA A 14 -11.04 20.36 11.42
N PHE A 15 -11.54 20.05 12.62
CA PHE A 15 -11.74 20.99 13.74
C PHE A 15 -10.63 20.92 14.79
N ALA A 16 -9.50 20.29 14.48
CA ALA A 16 -8.38 20.08 15.39
C ALA A 16 -8.71 19.23 16.64
N LYS A 17 -9.83 18.50 16.64
CA LYS A 17 -10.06 17.45 17.64
C LYS A 17 -9.19 16.26 17.31
N THR A 18 -8.72 15.57 18.34
CA THR A 18 -7.81 14.44 18.20
C THR A 18 -8.39 13.14 18.73
N HIS A 19 -7.94 12.03 18.14
CA HIS A 19 -8.23 10.68 18.60
C HIS A 19 -6.96 9.84 18.52
N SER A 20 -6.61 9.12 19.59
CA SER A 20 -5.38 8.32 19.62
C SER A 20 -5.65 6.85 19.36
N ILE A 21 -4.92 6.27 18.42
CA ILE A 21 -4.85 4.82 18.21
C ILE A 21 -3.56 4.31 18.86
N TYR A 22 -3.66 3.21 19.58
CA TYR A 22 -2.53 2.56 20.23
C TYR A 22 -2.22 1.22 19.58
N LEU A 23 -0.94 1.02 19.28
CA LEU A 23 -0.41 -0.16 18.64
C LEU A 23 0.47 -0.90 19.62
N ASN A 24 0.35 -2.21 19.68
CA ASN A 24 1.24 -3.10 20.41
C ASN A 24 2.19 -3.77 19.41
N VAL A 25 3.48 -3.45 19.51
CA VAL A 25 4.53 -4.03 18.67
C VAL A 25 4.93 -5.37 19.25
N PHE A 26 4.93 -6.41 18.42
CA PHE A 26 5.35 -7.74 18.85
C PHE A 26 6.86 -7.83 19.02
N ASP A 27 7.31 -8.61 19.99
CA ASP A 27 8.73 -8.88 20.18
C ASP A 27 9.17 -10.08 19.31
N THR A 28 9.58 -9.78 18.09
CA THR A 28 10.16 -10.74 17.12
C THR A 28 11.40 -10.13 16.47
N SER A 29 12.26 -10.97 15.85
CA SER A 29 13.43 -10.48 15.08
C SER A 29 13.03 -9.42 14.06
N LEU A 30 11.99 -9.71 13.28
CA LEU A 30 11.51 -8.80 12.24
C LEU A 30 10.94 -7.51 12.82
N SER A 31 10.10 -7.61 13.86
CA SER A 31 9.51 -6.43 14.51
C SER A 31 10.55 -5.52 15.13
N ARG A 32 11.66 -6.05 15.68
CA ARG A 32 12.76 -5.24 16.22
C ARG A 32 13.45 -4.42 15.13
N LYS A 33 13.71 -5.01 13.97
CA LYS A 33 14.30 -4.29 12.82
C LYS A 33 13.35 -3.24 12.27
N TRP A 34 12.08 -3.61 12.07
CA TRP A 34 11.05 -2.67 11.62
C TRP A 34 10.88 -1.51 12.59
N TYR A 35 10.80 -1.79 13.89
CA TYR A 35 10.65 -0.76 14.91
C TYR A 35 11.84 0.20 14.94
N ASN A 36 13.08 -0.31 14.81
CA ASN A 36 14.26 0.55 14.70
C ASN A 36 14.21 1.44 13.44
N ALA A 37 13.83 0.89 12.28
CA ALA A 37 13.65 1.68 11.07
C ALA A 37 12.54 2.75 11.25
N LEU A 38 11.46 2.43 11.98
CA LEU A 38 10.44 3.40 12.35
C LEU A 38 10.98 4.48 13.31
N GLN A 39 11.87 4.14 14.26
CA GLN A 39 12.52 5.16 15.10
C GLN A 39 13.30 6.16 14.25
N GLU A 40 14.11 5.68 13.31
CA GLU A 40 14.87 6.54 12.38
C GLU A 40 13.93 7.46 11.57
N ILE A 41 12.82 6.92 11.05
CA ILE A 41 11.80 7.69 10.33
C ILE A 41 11.26 8.85 11.18
N LEU A 42 10.97 8.58 12.46
CA LEU A 42 10.41 9.57 13.38
C LEU A 42 11.46 10.59 13.83
N GLU A 43 12.70 10.17 14.07
CA GLU A 43 13.81 11.05 14.43
C GLU A 43 14.18 12.02 13.30
N GLU A 44 14.22 11.52 12.07
CA GLU A 44 14.47 12.34 10.89
C GLU A 44 13.24 13.13 10.41
N ASN A 45 12.08 12.88 11.02
CA ASN A 45 10.79 13.46 10.67
C ASN A 45 10.51 13.37 9.16
N LEU A 46 10.68 12.17 8.60
CA LEU A 46 10.50 11.94 7.17
C LEU A 46 9.08 12.28 6.73
N HIS A 47 8.91 12.66 5.45
CA HIS A 47 7.61 13.04 4.93
C HIS A 47 6.69 11.82 4.76
N LEU A 48 5.69 11.71 5.64
CA LEU A 48 4.57 10.77 5.54
C LEU A 48 3.65 11.14 4.36
N GLU A 49 3.37 10.17 3.50
CA GLU A 49 2.56 10.36 2.30
C GLU A 49 1.05 10.26 2.54
N LYS A 50 0.50 11.30 3.19
CA LYS A 50 -0.92 11.39 3.55
C LYS A 50 -1.91 11.29 2.38
N ASN A 51 -1.48 11.62 1.15
CA ASN A 51 -2.31 11.48 -0.06
C ASN A 51 -2.41 10.04 -0.59
N TYR A 52 -1.74 9.08 0.04
CA TYR A 52 -1.79 7.65 -0.29
C TYR A 52 -2.07 6.78 0.96
N LEU A 53 -2.53 7.42 2.05
CA LEU A 53 -2.66 6.74 3.35
C LEU A 53 -3.97 5.98 3.51
N TRP A 54 -5.08 6.52 3.01
CA TRP A 54 -6.44 6.04 3.32
C TRP A 54 -6.97 5.11 2.22
N HIS A 55 -6.55 3.84 2.23
CA HIS A 55 -6.98 2.85 1.23
C HIS A 55 -8.32 2.21 1.55
N GLY A 56 -9.20 2.09 0.54
CA GLY A 56 -10.47 1.35 0.68
C GLY A 56 -11.53 2.05 1.52
N TRP A 57 -11.35 3.32 1.88
CA TRP A 57 -12.33 4.13 2.61
C TRP A 57 -13.39 4.69 1.65
N ALA A 58 -14.43 3.89 1.42
CA ALA A 58 -15.44 4.15 0.40
C ALA A 58 -16.22 5.47 0.59
N ASP A 59 -16.36 5.95 1.84
CA ASP A 59 -17.03 7.22 2.17
C ASP A 59 -16.05 8.39 2.40
N SER A 60 -14.76 8.22 2.12
CA SER A 60 -13.79 9.30 2.25
C SER A 60 -13.97 10.37 1.17
N LYS A 61 -13.38 11.54 1.39
CA LYS A 61 -13.30 12.61 0.37
C LYS A 61 -12.52 12.19 -0.87
N ARG A 62 -11.65 11.19 -0.76
CA ARG A 62 -10.86 10.63 -1.87
C ARG A 62 -11.63 9.45 -2.47
N ASN A 63 -12.86 9.72 -2.93
CA ASN A 63 -13.74 8.74 -3.56
C ASN A 63 -13.38 8.50 -5.04
N GLY A 64 -14.10 7.60 -5.71
CA GLY A 64 -13.80 7.21 -7.09
C GLY A 64 -13.85 8.36 -8.10
N GLU A 65 -14.77 9.31 -7.93
CA GLU A 65 -14.83 10.52 -8.76
C GLU A 65 -13.56 11.35 -8.59
N TYR A 66 -13.21 11.68 -7.34
CA TYR A 66 -12.00 12.43 -7.03
C TYR A 66 -10.73 11.72 -7.54
N LEU A 67 -10.63 10.40 -7.36
CA LEU A 67 -9.48 9.62 -7.80
C LEU A 67 -9.37 9.60 -9.33
N CYS A 68 -10.47 9.44 -10.07
CA CYS A 68 -10.49 9.58 -11.52
C CYS A 68 -10.01 10.97 -11.97
N GLU A 69 -10.49 12.03 -11.30
CA GLU A 69 -10.05 13.41 -11.59
C GLU A 69 -8.53 13.58 -11.37
N GLN A 70 -7.99 13.03 -10.28
CA GLN A 70 -6.54 13.10 -10.03
C GLN A 70 -5.72 12.28 -11.04
N ILE A 71 -6.24 11.14 -11.51
CA ILE A 71 -5.62 10.34 -12.58
C ILE A 71 -5.56 11.16 -13.86
N ASN A 72 -6.68 11.76 -14.29
CA ASN A 72 -6.75 12.54 -15.51
C ASN A 72 -5.87 13.80 -15.44
N LYS A 73 -5.84 14.49 -14.29
CA LYS A 73 -4.93 15.61 -14.06
C LYS A 73 -3.47 15.20 -14.16
N THR A 74 -3.13 14.01 -13.65
CA THR A 74 -1.77 13.46 -13.74
C THR A 74 -1.40 13.17 -15.19
N ILE A 75 -2.30 12.56 -15.96
CA ILE A 75 -2.13 12.32 -17.39
C ILE A 75 -1.95 13.64 -18.14
N GLU A 76 -2.77 14.66 -17.86
CA GLU A 76 -2.69 15.98 -18.49
C GLU A 76 -1.32 16.63 -18.27
N VAL A 77 -0.79 16.61 -17.04
CA VAL A 77 0.53 17.19 -16.75
C VAL A 77 1.65 16.43 -17.46
N ILE A 78 1.56 15.11 -17.58
CA ILE A 78 2.52 14.30 -18.33
C ILE A 78 2.45 14.62 -19.82
N ASN A 79 1.25 14.69 -20.40
CA ASN A 79 1.04 14.99 -21.82
C ASN A 79 1.46 16.42 -22.21
N ASN A 80 1.42 17.36 -21.26
CA ASN A 80 1.87 18.74 -21.45
C ASN A 80 3.37 18.95 -21.12
N SER A 81 4.08 17.88 -20.73
CA SER A 81 5.52 17.94 -20.49
C SER A 81 6.32 17.93 -21.80
N ASN A 82 7.64 18.08 -21.69
CA ASN A 82 8.56 17.98 -22.85
C ASN A 82 8.93 16.52 -23.21
N LEU A 83 8.23 15.54 -22.64
CA LEU A 83 8.48 14.13 -22.95
C LEU A 83 7.86 13.76 -24.29
N ASP A 84 8.57 12.96 -25.07
CA ASP A 84 8.04 12.32 -26.28
C ASP A 84 7.21 11.08 -25.90
N TYR A 85 6.22 11.27 -25.03
CA TYR A 85 5.32 10.24 -24.54
C TYR A 85 3.93 10.85 -24.38
N HIS A 86 2.93 10.18 -24.95
CA HIS A 86 1.54 10.65 -24.89
C HIS A 86 0.64 9.52 -24.40
N ILE A 87 -0.16 9.82 -23.38
CA ILE A 87 -1.20 8.95 -22.86
C ILE A 87 -2.54 9.40 -23.45
N ASP A 88 -3.06 8.63 -24.40
CA ASP A 88 -4.41 8.80 -24.95
C ASP A 88 -5.39 7.93 -24.16
N ASP A 89 -5.69 8.36 -22.93
CA ASP A 89 -6.62 7.67 -22.04
C ASP A 89 -7.33 8.68 -21.12
N ASN A 90 -8.50 8.29 -20.63
CA ASN A 90 -9.30 9.09 -19.70
C ASN A 90 -10.09 8.18 -18.75
N PHE A 91 -10.16 8.55 -17.48
CA PHE A 91 -10.75 7.75 -16.43
C PHE A 91 -12.00 8.42 -15.88
N THR A 92 -13.09 7.66 -15.82
CA THR A 92 -14.32 8.02 -15.12
C THR A 92 -14.79 6.79 -14.34
N VAL A 93 -15.61 7.00 -13.32
CA VAL A 93 -16.22 5.89 -12.58
C VAL A 93 -16.98 4.95 -13.52
N GLU A 94 -17.75 5.51 -14.46
CA GLU A 94 -18.51 4.74 -15.46
C GLU A 94 -17.61 3.92 -16.41
N ASN A 95 -16.48 4.49 -16.83
CA ASN A 95 -15.61 3.81 -17.78
C ASN A 95 -14.58 2.88 -17.10
N THR A 96 -14.45 2.91 -15.78
CA THR A 96 -13.46 2.13 -15.02
C THR A 96 -14.10 1.05 -14.14
N LEU A 97 -15.29 1.29 -13.58
CA LEU A 97 -16.01 0.32 -12.77
C LEU A 97 -16.94 -0.58 -13.60
N ILE A 98 -17.22 -1.75 -13.04
CA ILE A 98 -18.31 -2.63 -13.46
C ILE A 98 -19.23 -2.79 -12.25
N ASP A 99 -20.51 -2.42 -12.40
CA ASP A 99 -21.51 -2.58 -11.34
C ASP A 99 -22.02 -4.03 -11.30
N VAL A 100 -21.25 -4.90 -10.64
CA VAL A 100 -21.55 -6.33 -10.54
C VAL A 100 -21.72 -6.76 -9.08
N LYS A 101 -22.79 -7.51 -8.83
CA LYS A 101 -23.04 -8.18 -7.54
C LYS A 101 -22.24 -9.49 -7.43
N ASP A 102 -21.95 -10.13 -8.55
CA ASP A 102 -21.13 -11.34 -8.56
C ASP A 102 -19.73 -10.99 -8.06
N PHE A 103 -19.27 -11.71 -7.02
CA PHE A 103 -17.98 -11.48 -6.40
C PHE A 103 -16.85 -12.25 -7.08
N GLU A 104 -17.18 -13.23 -7.94
CA GLU A 104 -16.23 -13.90 -8.82
C GLU A 104 -15.81 -13.00 -10.00
N GLU A 105 -16.68 -12.08 -10.43
CA GLU A 105 -16.33 -11.05 -11.40
C GLU A 105 -15.48 -9.95 -10.75
N HIS A 106 -14.51 -9.38 -11.48
CA HIS A 106 -13.74 -8.24 -10.98
C HIS A 106 -14.57 -6.95 -11.12
N PRO A 107 -14.65 -6.08 -10.09
CA PRO A 107 -15.46 -4.85 -10.16
C PRO A 107 -14.84 -3.75 -11.02
N LEU A 108 -13.75 -4.05 -11.72
CA LEU A 108 -12.96 -3.11 -12.50
C LEU A 108 -12.88 -3.62 -13.94
N LYS A 109 -12.91 -2.69 -14.88
CA LYS A 109 -12.49 -2.97 -16.25
C LYS A 109 -10.97 -3.09 -16.24
N GLN A 110 -10.47 -4.31 -15.99
CA GLN A 110 -9.05 -4.60 -15.71
C GLN A 110 -8.10 -3.94 -16.73
N ASN A 111 -8.44 -3.91 -18.02
CA ASN A 111 -7.64 -3.24 -19.04
C ASN A 111 -7.35 -1.75 -18.73
N LYS A 112 -8.27 -1.03 -18.07
CA LYS A 112 -8.07 0.39 -17.70
C LYS A 112 -6.96 0.54 -16.66
N LEU A 113 -7.00 -0.23 -15.59
CA LEU A 113 -5.99 -0.16 -14.53
C LEU A 113 -4.67 -0.81 -14.96
N ASN A 114 -4.72 -1.88 -15.77
CA ASN A 114 -3.52 -2.47 -16.38
C ASN A 114 -2.80 -1.47 -17.28
N ASN A 115 -3.53 -0.71 -18.10
CA ASN A 115 -2.95 0.38 -18.89
C ASN A 115 -2.37 1.48 -18.00
N LEU A 116 -3.07 1.87 -16.94
CA LEU A 116 -2.57 2.88 -15.99
C LEU A 116 -1.24 2.45 -15.33
N HIS A 117 -1.14 1.20 -14.89
CA HIS A 117 0.11 0.61 -14.40
C HIS A 117 1.19 0.60 -15.48
N ARG A 118 0.84 0.19 -16.70
CA ARG A 118 1.78 0.15 -17.82
C ARG A 118 2.34 1.54 -18.14
N TYR A 119 1.52 2.60 -18.13
CA TYR A 119 2.00 3.96 -18.33
C TYR A 119 3.05 4.35 -17.27
N PHE A 120 2.81 4.00 -16.01
CA PHE A 120 3.79 4.18 -14.94
C PHE A 120 5.09 3.40 -15.21
N GLU A 121 5.00 2.13 -15.59
CA GLU A 121 6.17 1.29 -15.87
C GLU A 121 6.99 1.80 -17.06
N ASP A 122 6.33 2.18 -18.16
CA ASP A 122 6.96 2.79 -19.33
C ASP A 122 7.67 4.10 -18.97
N LEU A 123 6.99 4.97 -18.21
CA LEU A 123 7.50 6.30 -17.87
C LEU A 123 8.56 6.29 -16.78
N GLN A 124 8.48 5.42 -15.77
CA GLN A 124 9.45 5.36 -14.68
C GLN A 124 10.61 4.40 -14.98
N GLY A 125 10.31 3.25 -15.59
CA GLY A 125 11.20 2.10 -15.62
C GLY A 125 11.30 1.42 -14.26
N THR A 126 12.38 0.67 -14.05
CA THR A 126 12.63 -0.09 -12.83
C THR A 126 13.62 0.63 -11.92
N THR A 127 13.71 0.22 -10.65
CA THR A 127 14.71 0.74 -9.69
C THR A 127 16.15 0.54 -10.15
N GLN A 128 16.42 -0.47 -10.98
CA GLN A 128 17.75 -0.80 -11.50
C GLN A 128 18.02 -0.18 -12.88
N ASN A 129 16.95 0.15 -13.61
CA ASN A 129 17.02 0.68 -14.96
C ASN A 129 15.86 1.65 -15.19
N LEU A 130 16.11 2.92 -14.88
CA LEU A 130 15.16 4.00 -15.08
C LEU A 130 14.92 4.22 -16.58
N SER A 131 13.68 4.57 -16.93
CA SER A 131 13.36 4.84 -18.34
C SER A 131 14.05 6.14 -18.82
N PRO A 132 14.29 6.27 -20.14
CA PRO A 132 14.72 7.55 -20.72
C PRO A 132 13.75 8.71 -20.45
N TYR A 133 12.45 8.42 -20.27
CA TYR A 133 11.45 9.44 -19.94
C TYR A 133 11.66 9.97 -18.54
N TYR A 134 11.85 9.09 -17.55
CA TYR A 134 12.06 9.49 -16.16
C TYR A 134 13.33 10.32 -15.98
N ILE A 135 14.41 9.96 -16.67
CA ILE A 135 15.68 10.70 -16.62
C ILE A 135 15.51 12.12 -17.16
N LYS A 136 14.73 12.30 -18.24
CA LYS A 136 14.49 13.60 -18.89
C LYS A 136 13.41 14.44 -18.21
N ALA A 137 12.49 13.82 -17.48
CA ALA A 137 11.38 14.48 -16.83
C ALA A 137 11.86 15.52 -15.80
N ASP A 138 11.19 16.67 -15.73
CA ASP A 138 11.39 17.61 -14.63
C ASP A 138 10.83 17.05 -13.32
N HIS A 139 11.10 17.73 -12.20
CA HIS A 139 10.67 17.25 -10.88
C HIS A 139 9.14 17.13 -10.74
N THR A 140 8.38 18.03 -11.37
CA THR A 140 6.92 18.00 -11.35
C THR A 140 6.40 16.81 -12.14
N THR A 141 6.93 16.58 -13.34
CA THR A 141 6.59 15.42 -14.16
C THR A 141 7.00 14.11 -13.46
N LYS A 142 8.18 14.02 -12.82
CA LYS A 142 8.61 12.85 -12.04
C LYS A 142 7.64 12.53 -10.89
N TRP A 143 7.14 13.57 -10.21
CA TRP A 143 6.13 13.39 -9.16
C TRP A 143 4.82 12.83 -9.73
N HIS A 144 4.34 13.36 -10.86
CA HIS A 144 3.15 12.87 -11.54
C HIS A 144 3.29 11.45 -12.08
N ILE A 145 4.44 11.09 -12.65
CA ILE A 145 4.73 9.70 -13.05
C ILE A 145 4.53 8.77 -11.86
N ARG A 146 5.08 9.11 -10.69
CA ARG A 146 4.89 8.32 -9.47
C ARG A 146 3.42 8.25 -9.02
N GLN A 147 2.65 9.33 -9.20
CA GLN A 147 1.23 9.33 -8.85
C GLN A 147 0.39 8.36 -9.69
N LEU A 148 0.77 8.04 -10.93
CA LEU A 148 0.05 7.04 -11.74
C LEU A 148 -0.09 5.70 -10.99
N ASN A 149 0.99 5.24 -10.37
CA ASN A 149 1.00 4.01 -9.58
C ASN A 149 0.17 4.14 -8.29
N ASN A 150 0.37 5.22 -7.54
CA ASN A 150 -0.33 5.44 -6.28
C ASN A 150 -1.85 5.53 -6.51
N LEU A 151 -2.28 6.35 -7.45
CA LEU A 151 -3.71 6.54 -7.75
C LEU A 151 -4.35 5.26 -8.30
N CYS A 152 -3.61 4.44 -9.05
CA CYS A 152 -4.14 3.16 -9.53
C CYS A 152 -4.49 2.23 -8.36
N HIS A 153 -3.54 1.99 -7.45
CA HIS A 153 -3.75 1.12 -6.29
C HIS A 153 -4.78 1.69 -5.30
N GLU A 154 -4.81 3.02 -5.12
CA GLU A 154 -5.83 3.68 -4.28
C GLU A 154 -7.23 3.48 -4.90
N PHE A 155 -7.38 3.69 -6.21
CA PHE A 155 -8.63 3.48 -6.92
C PHE A 155 -9.09 2.02 -6.87
N GLU A 156 -8.19 1.06 -7.09
CA GLU A 156 -8.50 -0.37 -6.97
C GLU A 156 -9.00 -0.73 -5.58
N SER A 157 -8.30 -0.27 -4.53
CA SER A 157 -8.69 -0.49 -3.14
C SER A 157 -10.06 0.12 -2.84
N TRP A 158 -10.29 1.35 -3.31
CA TRP A 158 -11.57 2.03 -3.18
C TRP A 158 -12.68 1.26 -3.91
N ALA A 159 -12.48 0.84 -5.16
CA ALA A 159 -13.48 0.14 -5.95
C ALA A 159 -13.91 -1.20 -5.33
N LEU A 160 -12.95 -1.99 -4.86
CA LEU A 160 -13.20 -3.24 -4.15
C LEU A 160 -14.05 -3.01 -2.90
N SER A 161 -13.70 -2.00 -2.08
CA SER A 161 -14.46 -1.68 -0.88
C SER A 161 -15.81 -1.04 -1.19
N ASN A 162 -15.93 -0.20 -2.21
CA ASN A 162 -17.19 0.41 -2.64
C ASN A 162 -18.20 -0.64 -3.13
N ARG A 163 -17.76 -1.64 -3.90
CA ARG A 163 -18.61 -2.79 -4.26
C ARG A 163 -19.13 -3.50 -3.00
N LYS A 164 -18.24 -3.77 -2.04
CA LYS A 164 -18.63 -4.43 -0.79
C LYS A 164 -19.55 -3.58 0.05
N LYS A 165 -19.35 -2.26 0.13
CA LYS A 165 -20.29 -1.34 0.78
C LYS A 165 -21.71 -1.50 0.24
N LYS A 166 -21.87 -1.72 -1.07
CA LYS A 166 -23.20 -1.88 -1.71
C LYS A 166 -23.83 -3.25 -1.46
N TYR A 167 -23.05 -4.33 -1.52
CA TYR A 167 -23.60 -5.70 -1.57
C TYR A 167 -23.27 -6.57 -0.35
N LEU A 168 -22.20 -6.25 0.37
CA LEU A 168 -21.71 -7.01 1.52
C LEU A 168 -20.98 -6.10 2.55
N PRO A 169 -21.68 -5.13 3.18
CA PRO A 169 -21.05 -3.98 3.87
C PRO A 169 -20.04 -4.36 4.97
N LYS A 170 -20.30 -5.47 5.66
CA LYS A 170 -19.45 -6.02 6.74
C LYS A 170 -18.08 -6.53 6.28
N TRP A 171 -17.89 -6.64 4.96
CA TRP A 171 -16.68 -7.15 4.33
C TRP A 171 -15.84 -6.09 3.62
N GLN A 172 -16.25 -4.82 3.70
CA GLN A 172 -15.37 -3.70 3.34
C GLN A 172 -13.99 -3.91 3.98
N ARG A 173 -12.94 -3.52 3.25
CA ARG A 173 -11.57 -3.77 3.68
C ARG A 173 -10.77 -2.46 3.66
N PRO A 174 -11.14 -1.48 4.50
CA PRO A 174 -10.35 -0.27 4.65
C PRO A 174 -9.00 -0.60 5.30
N ALA A 175 -7.98 0.18 4.98
CA ALA A 175 -6.64 0.08 5.55
C ALA A 175 -6.01 1.47 5.69
N LEU A 176 -5.00 1.57 6.55
CA LEU A 176 -4.11 2.73 6.64
C LEU A 176 -2.73 2.32 6.17
N LEU A 177 -2.21 2.96 5.12
CA LEU A 177 -0.87 2.71 4.59
C LEU A 177 0.06 3.83 5.06
N PHE A 178 0.99 3.49 5.94
CA PHE A 178 2.00 4.40 6.42
C PHE A 178 3.26 4.24 5.57
N CYS A 179 3.36 5.10 4.54
CA CYS A 179 4.49 5.15 3.62
C CYS A 179 5.24 6.48 3.78
N TRP A 180 6.56 6.41 3.90
CA TRP A 180 7.41 7.60 3.98
C TRP A 180 8.28 7.78 2.74
N LEU A 181 8.43 9.03 2.30
CA LEU A 181 9.40 9.37 1.27
C LEU A 181 10.81 9.17 1.83
N ASN A 182 11.62 8.38 1.10
CA ASN A 182 12.98 8.01 1.47
C ASN A 182 13.08 7.16 2.75
N ALA A 183 12.06 6.35 3.06
CA ALA A 183 12.10 5.44 4.21
C ALA A 183 13.37 4.56 4.22
N PRO A 184 14.05 4.40 5.38
CA PRO A 184 15.22 3.56 5.50
C PRO A 184 14.85 2.10 5.21
N LYS A 185 15.72 1.42 4.46
CA LYS A 185 15.56 0.02 4.09
C LYS A 185 16.51 -0.86 4.90
N PHE A 186 16.06 -2.05 5.25
CA PHE A 186 16.86 -3.06 5.93
C PHE A 186 16.74 -4.43 5.28
N GLU A 187 17.79 -5.23 5.42
CA GLU A 187 17.83 -6.60 4.91
C GLU A 187 17.06 -7.56 5.80
N LEU A 188 16.26 -8.40 5.15
CA LEU A 188 15.61 -9.54 5.78
C LEU A 188 16.62 -10.68 5.94
N THR A 189 16.65 -11.25 7.13
CA THR A 189 17.47 -12.40 7.48
C THR A 189 16.64 -13.67 7.49
N LYS A 190 17.32 -14.83 7.54
CA LYS A 190 16.67 -16.14 7.64
C LYS A 190 15.71 -16.24 8.83
N GLU A 191 16.01 -15.58 9.94
CA GLU A 191 15.12 -15.55 11.11
C GLU A 191 13.83 -14.78 10.83
N ASP A 192 13.92 -13.67 10.08
CA ASP A 192 12.77 -12.85 9.72
C ASP A 192 11.81 -13.58 8.78
N PHE A 193 12.34 -14.47 7.93
CA PHE A 193 11.53 -15.30 7.03
C PHE A 193 10.53 -16.20 7.77
N ASN A 194 10.74 -16.48 9.05
CA ASN A 194 9.79 -17.26 9.86
C ASN A 194 8.42 -16.57 10.00
N SER A 195 8.36 -15.24 9.88
CA SER A 195 7.11 -14.46 9.91
C SER A 195 6.33 -14.50 8.60
N PHE A 196 6.91 -15.06 7.53
CA PHE A 196 6.24 -15.23 6.24
C PHE A 196 5.64 -16.62 6.10
N GLY A 197 4.81 -16.79 5.08
CA GLY A 197 4.19 -18.05 4.71
C GLY A 197 2.74 -17.86 4.33
N ILE A 198 2.07 -18.97 3.99
CA ILE A 198 0.67 -18.95 3.56
C ILE A 198 -0.24 -18.41 4.67
N ASP A 199 0.11 -18.63 5.94
CA ASP A 199 -0.65 -18.08 7.06
C ASP A 199 -0.50 -16.56 7.23
N ALA A 200 0.48 -15.95 6.55
CA ALA A 200 0.67 -14.50 6.46
C ALA A 200 -0.11 -13.89 5.28
N LEU A 201 -0.82 -14.69 4.46
CA LEU A 201 -1.79 -14.17 3.47
C LEU A 201 -3.08 -13.69 4.13
N TYR A 202 -3.40 -14.22 5.31
CA TYR A 202 -4.49 -13.73 6.12
C TYR A 202 -4.12 -12.38 6.74
N LYS A 203 -5.07 -11.46 6.78
CA LYS A 203 -4.97 -10.26 7.62
C LYS A 203 -6.10 -10.28 8.64
N ASP A 204 -5.71 -10.17 9.90
CA ASP A 204 -6.59 -9.98 11.04
C ASP A 204 -6.98 -8.50 11.19
N PHE A 205 -8.20 -8.27 11.66
CA PHE A 205 -8.72 -6.95 12.01
C PHE A 205 -7.81 -6.25 13.04
N GLY A 206 -7.40 -5.02 12.73
CA GLY A 206 -6.48 -4.23 13.54
C GLY A 206 -5.03 -4.72 13.51
N GLY A 207 -4.69 -5.65 12.61
CA GLY A 207 -3.33 -6.15 12.47
C GLY A 207 -2.40 -5.12 11.84
N ILE A 208 -1.15 -5.09 12.30
CA ILE A 208 -0.10 -4.22 11.78
C ILE A 208 0.86 -5.09 10.98
N TYR A 209 1.03 -4.78 9.71
CA TYR A 209 1.81 -5.57 8.77
C TYR A 209 2.97 -4.74 8.25
N LEU A 210 4.11 -5.39 8.09
CA LEU A 210 5.26 -4.77 7.43
C LEU A 210 4.86 -4.27 6.05
N GLY A 211 5.20 -3.02 5.73
CA GLY A 211 4.91 -2.42 4.44
C GLY A 211 5.55 -3.23 3.32
N VAL A 212 4.79 -3.49 2.27
CA VAL A 212 5.30 -4.22 1.11
C VAL A 212 6.28 -3.33 0.37
N ASN A 213 7.54 -3.76 0.29
CA ASN A 213 8.53 -3.09 -0.52
C ASN A 213 8.20 -3.32 -2.00
N LYS A 214 7.59 -2.33 -2.66
CA LYS A 214 7.23 -2.34 -4.09
C LYS A 214 8.43 -2.46 -5.06
N ALA A 215 9.64 -2.68 -4.56
CA ALA A 215 10.84 -2.94 -5.36
C ALA A 215 10.96 -4.41 -5.84
N VAL A 216 10.00 -5.26 -5.48
CA VAL A 216 9.97 -6.68 -5.82
C VAL A 216 8.84 -6.89 -6.84
N GLY A 217 9.09 -7.65 -7.91
CA GLY A 217 8.07 -7.98 -8.91
C GLY A 217 6.88 -8.75 -8.31
N LYS A 218 5.90 -9.14 -9.15
CA LYS A 218 4.68 -9.82 -8.67
C LYS A 218 5.01 -11.00 -7.75
N HIS A 219 4.39 -11.02 -6.57
CA HIS A 219 4.48 -12.14 -5.64
C HIS A 219 3.72 -13.35 -6.18
N HIS A 220 4.10 -14.56 -5.77
CA HIS A 220 3.48 -15.82 -6.21
C HIS A 220 1.95 -15.83 -6.07
N TYR A 221 1.42 -15.23 -4.99
CA TYR A 221 -0.01 -15.18 -4.75
C TYR A 221 -0.73 -14.18 -5.68
N GLU A 222 -0.08 -13.07 -6.05
CA GLU A 222 -0.60 -12.13 -7.05
C GLU A 222 -0.65 -12.80 -8.42
N VAL A 223 0.41 -13.51 -8.81
CA VAL A 223 0.44 -14.31 -10.04
C VAL A 223 -0.68 -15.35 -10.07
N PHE A 224 -0.88 -16.09 -8.97
CA PHE A 224 -1.95 -17.07 -8.85
C PHE A 224 -3.35 -16.47 -9.08
N ARG A 225 -3.61 -15.27 -8.53
CA ARG A 225 -4.90 -14.58 -8.67
C ARG A 225 -5.08 -13.92 -10.05
N ASP A 226 -4.02 -13.32 -10.58
CA ASP A 226 -4.06 -12.59 -11.85
C ASP A 226 -4.14 -13.52 -13.06
N GLU A 227 -3.52 -14.70 -12.97
CA GLU A 227 -3.37 -15.63 -14.09
C GLU A 227 -4.25 -16.89 -13.92
N ASP A 228 -5.29 -16.84 -13.08
CA ASP A 228 -6.26 -17.93 -12.80
C ASP A 228 -5.60 -19.30 -12.53
N GLY A 229 -4.46 -19.27 -11.83
CA GLY A 229 -3.68 -20.48 -11.56
C GLY A 229 -2.99 -21.12 -12.77
N ALA A 230 -2.71 -20.36 -13.84
CA ALA A 230 -1.91 -20.81 -14.98
C ALA A 230 -0.55 -21.39 -14.55
N ARG A 231 -0.01 -22.31 -15.35
CA ARG A 231 1.28 -22.94 -15.09
C ARG A 231 2.43 -21.97 -15.39
N ILE A 232 3.55 -22.10 -14.68
CA ILE A 232 4.72 -21.20 -14.84
C ILE A 232 5.23 -21.11 -16.27
N ASP A 233 5.20 -22.21 -17.01
CA ASP A 233 5.62 -22.29 -18.41
C ASP A 233 4.67 -21.55 -19.37
N GLU A 234 3.52 -21.10 -18.87
CA GLU A 234 2.49 -20.34 -19.59
C GLU A 234 2.35 -18.90 -19.08
N LEU A 235 3.11 -18.51 -18.04
CA LEU A 235 3.00 -17.17 -17.45
C LEU A 235 3.55 -16.09 -18.38
N THR A 236 2.87 -14.94 -18.37
CA THR A 236 3.38 -13.71 -19.00
C THR A 236 4.42 -12.99 -18.14
N THR A 237 4.48 -13.31 -16.86
CA THR A 237 5.34 -12.65 -15.86
C THR A 237 6.76 -13.24 -15.83
N ILE A 238 7.77 -12.42 -16.15
CA ILE A 238 9.19 -12.83 -16.31
C ILE A 238 10.04 -12.80 -15.03
N ALA A 239 9.51 -12.38 -13.87
CA ALA A 239 10.28 -12.34 -12.62
C ALA A 239 9.40 -12.48 -11.35
N MET A 240 9.30 -13.71 -10.82
CA MET A 240 8.91 -13.93 -9.42
C MET A 240 10.17 -13.90 -8.56
N ARG A 241 10.26 -12.97 -7.61
CA ARG A 241 11.39 -12.87 -6.67
C ARG A 241 10.86 -12.73 -5.25
N GLY A 242 11.50 -13.40 -4.30
CA GLY A 242 11.21 -13.22 -2.89
C GLY A 242 11.64 -11.83 -2.41
N GLN A 243 10.96 -11.31 -1.40
CA GLN A 243 11.30 -10.06 -0.75
C GLN A 243 12.56 -10.24 0.09
N THR A 244 13.59 -9.47 -0.20
CA THR A 244 14.88 -9.50 0.53
C THR A 244 15.12 -8.23 1.34
N LEU A 245 14.35 -7.18 1.07
CA LEU A 245 14.43 -5.88 1.71
C LEU A 245 13.06 -5.46 2.24
N ALA A 246 13.05 -4.85 3.41
CA ALA A 246 11.90 -4.18 3.98
C ALA A 246 12.24 -2.73 4.34
N ALA A 247 11.24 -1.94 4.70
CA ALA A 247 11.38 -0.56 5.16
C ALA A 247 10.64 -0.37 6.48
N GLY A 248 10.79 0.81 7.10
CA GLY A 248 9.99 1.20 8.26
C GLY A 248 8.50 1.43 7.96
N ASP A 249 8.10 1.41 6.68
CA ASP A 249 6.72 1.47 6.23
C ASP A 249 5.87 0.33 6.83
N PHE A 250 4.57 0.59 7.05
CA PHE A 250 3.64 -0.42 7.55
C PHE A 250 2.19 -0.14 7.17
N ASP A 251 1.39 -1.20 7.21
CA ASP A 251 -0.05 -1.13 6.97
C ASP A 251 -0.82 -1.50 8.24
N ILE A 252 -1.97 -0.86 8.44
CA ILE A 252 -2.98 -1.29 9.41
C ILE A 252 -4.18 -1.82 8.63
N ASP A 253 -4.48 -3.12 8.74
CA ASP A 253 -5.69 -3.71 8.14
C ASP A 253 -6.87 -3.50 9.09
N LEU A 254 -7.93 -2.85 8.60
CA LEU A 254 -9.15 -2.57 9.35
C LEU A 254 -10.35 -3.32 8.77
N GLY A 255 -10.11 -4.27 7.86
CA GLY A 255 -11.13 -5.20 7.42
C GLY A 255 -11.42 -6.28 8.45
N ARG A 256 -12.59 -6.89 8.31
CA ARG A 256 -12.95 -8.08 9.09
C ARG A 256 -11.96 -9.22 8.81
N THR A 257 -11.50 -9.88 9.88
CA THR A 257 -10.68 -11.09 9.80
C THR A 257 -11.37 -12.16 8.95
N ASP A 258 -10.66 -12.72 7.97
CA ASP A 258 -11.20 -13.74 7.05
C ASP A 258 -10.58 -15.14 7.27
N ARG A 259 -9.78 -15.31 8.32
CA ARG A 259 -9.00 -16.54 8.57
C ARG A 259 -9.85 -17.81 8.65
N THR A 260 -11.03 -17.72 9.23
CA THR A 260 -11.94 -18.85 9.47
C THR A 260 -12.99 -19.02 8.39
N GLU A 261 -12.99 -18.17 7.36
CA GLU A 261 -14.00 -18.22 6.31
C GLU A 261 -13.73 -19.36 5.33
N THR A 262 -14.78 -20.11 4.98
CA THR A 262 -14.67 -21.27 4.07
C THR A 262 -14.05 -20.90 2.73
N TRP A 263 -14.48 -19.78 2.12
CA TRP A 263 -13.95 -19.34 0.83
C TRP A 263 -12.44 -19.04 0.88
N ARG A 264 -11.96 -18.47 2.00
CA ARG A 264 -10.54 -18.16 2.19
C ARG A 264 -9.72 -19.42 2.44
N ILE A 265 -10.23 -20.35 3.24
CA ILE A 265 -9.57 -21.64 3.50
C ILE A 265 -9.40 -22.41 2.19
N GLU A 266 -10.46 -22.48 1.36
CA GLU A 266 -10.41 -23.16 0.07
C GLU A 266 -9.49 -22.46 -0.94
N GLU A 267 -9.47 -21.13 -0.98
CA GLU A 267 -8.54 -20.37 -1.82
C GLU A 267 -7.08 -20.64 -1.43
N ASN A 268 -6.74 -20.61 -0.14
CA ASN A 268 -5.40 -20.92 0.32
C ASN A 268 -5.00 -22.38 0.04
N LYS A 269 -5.96 -23.31 0.06
CA LYS A 269 -5.73 -24.70 -0.35
C LYS A 269 -5.45 -24.80 -1.85
N LYS A 270 -6.20 -24.08 -2.70
CA LYS A 270 -5.92 -24.00 -4.15
C LYS A 270 -4.54 -23.41 -4.41
N PHE A 271 -4.18 -22.33 -3.72
CA PHE A 271 -2.86 -21.72 -3.85
C PHE A 271 -1.73 -22.66 -3.40
N ARG A 272 -1.90 -23.39 -2.29
CA ARG A 272 -0.97 -24.45 -1.86
C ARG A 272 -0.75 -25.48 -2.96
N GLN A 273 -1.83 -25.95 -3.60
CA GLN A 273 -1.74 -26.92 -4.67
C GLN A 273 -1.03 -26.33 -5.91
N TRP A 274 -1.36 -25.09 -6.27
CA TRP A 274 -0.71 -24.38 -7.37
C TRP A 274 0.81 -24.26 -7.16
N LEU A 275 1.27 -23.96 -5.95
CA LEU A 275 2.71 -23.94 -5.63
C LEU A 275 3.36 -25.31 -5.87
N ILE A 276 2.72 -26.39 -5.40
CA ILE A 276 3.23 -27.77 -5.56
C ILE A 276 3.30 -28.14 -7.04
N ASP A 277 2.24 -27.87 -7.81
CA ASP A 277 2.14 -28.17 -9.24
C ASP A 277 3.24 -27.45 -10.04
N ASN A 278 3.64 -26.28 -9.54
CA ASN A 278 4.70 -25.45 -10.09
C ASN A 278 6.08 -25.66 -9.42
N LYS A 279 6.25 -26.76 -8.67
CA LYS A 279 7.51 -27.20 -8.05
C LYS A 279 8.09 -26.25 -6.99
N PHE A 280 7.25 -25.43 -6.36
CA PHE A 280 7.59 -24.70 -5.15
C PHE A 280 7.20 -25.51 -3.91
N ASP A 281 8.00 -25.43 -2.85
CA ASP A 281 7.60 -25.95 -1.53
C ASP A 281 6.74 -24.90 -0.81
N PRO A 282 5.45 -25.17 -0.53
CA PRO A 282 4.57 -24.22 0.17
C PRO A 282 5.05 -23.83 1.58
N ASN A 283 5.99 -24.58 2.16
CA ASN A 283 6.57 -24.30 3.46
C ASN A 283 7.91 -23.57 3.38
N ASP A 284 8.46 -23.36 2.19
CA ASP A 284 9.69 -22.61 2.01
C ASP A 284 9.48 -21.13 2.36
N LYS A 285 10.04 -20.74 3.51
CA LYS A 285 9.98 -19.38 4.03
C LYS A 285 10.72 -18.37 3.14
N ASN A 286 11.66 -18.81 2.30
CA ASN A 286 12.37 -17.94 1.36
C ASN A 286 11.48 -17.48 0.19
N LEU A 287 10.31 -18.11 -0.01
CA LEU A 287 9.29 -17.59 -0.94
C LEU A 287 8.66 -16.29 -0.44
N THR A 288 8.82 -15.96 0.85
CA THR A 288 8.34 -14.71 1.47
C THR A 288 6.87 -14.44 1.15
N LEU A 289 6.05 -15.49 1.31
CA LEU A 289 4.63 -15.41 1.00
C LEU A 289 3.89 -14.57 2.06
N GLY A 290 2.96 -13.74 1.60
CA GLY A 290 2.08 -12.95 2.46
C GLY A 290 2.75 -11.73 3.10
N HIS A 291 2.04 -11.15 4.05
CA HIS A 291 2.41 -9.91 4.73
C HIS A 291 2.73 -10.23 6.19
N PRO A 292 3.99 -10.17 6.62
CA PRO A 292 4.35 -10.54 7.97
C PRO A 292 3.77 -9.51 8.96
N LYS A 293 3.10 -10.02 9.99
CA LYS A 293 2.47 -9.22 11.04
C LYS A 293 3.51 -8.82 12.09
N VAL A 294 3.67 -7.52 12.32
CA VAL A 294 4.66 -6.95 13.27
C VAL A 294 4.02 -6.42 14.55
N GLY A 295 2.69 -6.31 14.59
CA GLY A 295 1.95 -5.88 15.77
C GLY A 295 0.42 -5.95 15.62
N GLN A 296 -0.29 -5.37 16.58
CA GLN A 296 -1.75 -5.33 16.66
C GLN A 296 -2.23 -4.03 17.32
N ILE A 297 -3.35 -3.46 16.84
CA ILE A 297 -4.03 -2.37 17.54
C ILE A 297 -4.55 -2.86 18.90
N ASP A 298 -4.34 -2.07 19.95
CA ASP A 298 -5.09 -2.17 21.20
C ASP A 298 -6.49 -1.57 20.98
N LEU A 299 -7.42 -2.41 20.52
CA LEU A 299 -8.77 -1.98 20.11
C LEU A 299 -9.55 -1.36 21.28
N HIS A 300 -9.41 -1.93 22.48
CA HIS A 300 -10.13 -1.45 23.65
C HIS A 300 -9.60 -0.07 24.07
N ARG A 301 -8.28 0.11 24.13
CA ARG A 301 -7.68 1.39 24.49
C ARG A 301 -7.94 2.47 23.43
N SER A 302 -7.96 2.09 22.16
CA SER A 302 -8.13 3.03 21.04
C SER A 302 -9.60 3.41 20.85
N PHE A 303 -10.50 2.43 20.85
CA PHE A 303 -11.88 2.60 20.39
C PHE A 303 -12.95 2.16 21.39
N GLY A 304 -12.57 1.54 22.51
CA GLY A 304 -13.52 1.01 23.50
C GLY A 304 -14.26 -0.26 23.04
N THR A 305 -13.79 -0.93 21.99
CA THR A 305 -14.34 -2.19 21.47
C THR A 305 -13.27 -3.28 21.39
N GLU A 306 -13.69 -4.54 21.23
CA GLU A 306 -12.78 -5.68 21.07
C GLU A 306 -12.82 -6.30 19.67
N ASP A 307 -13.93 -6.17 18.92
CA ASP A 307 -14.08 -6.85 17.60
C ASP A 307 -15.25 -6.30 16.75
N THR A 308 -15.51 -4.99 16.78
CA THR A 308 -16.54 -4.37 15.91
C THR A 308 -15.89 -3.45 14.87
N PRO A 309 -15.52 -3.97 13.69
CA PRO A 309 -14.93 -3.17 12.62
C PRO A 309 -15.75 -1.93 12.27
N GLU A 310 -17.07 -2.07 12.21
CA GLU A 310 -17.98 -0.99 11.83
C GLU A 310 -17.92 0.21 12.79
N ASP A 311 -17.84 -0.03 14.10
CA ASP A 311 -17.72 1.04 15.12
C ASP A 311 -16.36 1.76 15.00
N VAL A 312 -15.30 1.01 14.71
CA VAL A 312 -13.96 1.56 14.45
C VAL A 312 -13.97 2.42 13.19
N TRP A 313 -14.62 1.98 12.11
CA TRP A 313 -14.72 2.74 10.87
C TRP A 313 -15.46 4.06 11.09
N GLU A 314 -16.55 4.08 11.86
CA GLU A 314 -17.32 5.29 12.18
C GLU A 314 -16.42 6.36 12.83
N ILE A 315 -15.61 5.96 13.82
CA ILE A 315 -14.66 6.87 14.47
C ILE A 315 -13.62 7.36 13.45
N LEU A 316 -13.02 6.45 12.68
CA LEU A 316 -11.93 6.81 11.76
C LEU A 316 -12.37 7.67 10.57
N TYR A 317 -13.65 7.59 10.15
CA TYR A 317 -14.21 8.54 9.18
C TYR A 317 -14.23 9.99 9.71
N GLU A 318 -14.32 10.20 11.03
CA GLU A 318 -14.23 11.53 11.62
C GLU A 318 -12.78 12.05 11.62
N TYR A 319 -11.80 11.21 11.98
CA TYR A 319 -10.40 11.59 12.17
C TYR A 319 -9.50 11.16 11.00
N HIS A 320 -9.57 11.89 9.90
CA HIS A 320 -8.97 11.53 8.60
C HIS A 320 -7.56 12.09 8.33
N ASP A 321 -6.84 12.51 9.37
CA ASP A 321 -5.48 13.02 9.25
C ASP A 321 -4.58 12.49 10.37
N VAL A 322 -3.36 12.05 10.04
CA VAL A 322 -2.36 11.62 11.03
C VAL A 322 -1.57 12.84 11.48
N TYR A 323 -1.81 13.32 12.69
CA TYR A 323 -1.15 14.52 13.20
C TYR A 323 0.21 14.20 13.85
N GLN A 324 0.30 13.12 14.63
CA GLN A 324 1.51 12.78 15.37
C GLN A 324 1.67 11.27 15.51
N ILE A 325 2.91 10.80 15.55
CA ILE A 325 3.25 9.43 15.94
C ILE A 325 4.26 9.49 17.08
N LYS A 326 4.03 8.71 18.13
CA LYS A 326 4.91 8.62 19.30
C LYS A 326 5.21 7.17 19.63
N THR A 327 6.44 6.94 20.06
CA THR A 327 6.92 5.66 20.59
C THR A 327 7.64 5.93 21.89
N ASN A 328 8.16 4.90 22.56
CA ASN A 328 9.00 5.11 23.74
C ASN A 328 10.36 5.75 23.45
N GLY A 329 10.89 5.62 22.22
CA GLY A 329 12.17 6.21 21.83
C GLY A 329 12.03 7.59 21.15
N SER A 330 11.12 7.70 20.20
CA SER A 330 11.04 8.85 19.28
C SER A 330 9.61 9.30 18.98
N ASN A 331 9.45 10.53 18.51
CA ASN A 331 8.17 11.12 18.12
C ASN A 331 8.33 12.08 16.95
N ALA A 332 7.29 12.18 16.12
CA ALA A 332 7.24 13.09 14.98
C ALA A 332 5.85 13.72 14.83
N THR A 333 5.80 14.99 14.45
CA THR A 333 4.57 15.74 14.16
C THR A 333 4.51 16.07 12.67
N PHE A 334 3.40 15.69 12.03
CA PHE A 334 3.16 15.86 10.60
C PHE A 334 2.13 16.98 10.38
N ASP A 335 2.54 18.22 10.65
CA ASP A 335 1.68 19.41 10.58
C ASP A 335 1.46 19.90 9.13
N TYR A 336 0.86 19.04 8.31
CA TYR A 336 0.46 19.27 6.94
C TYR A 336 -0.62 18.26 6.56
N ARG A 337 -1.50 18.58 5.61
CA ARG A 337 -2.57 17.69 5.13
C ARG A 337 -2.39 17.43 3.65
N TRP A 338 -2.87 16.27 3.18
CA TRP A 338 -2.88 15.95 1.75
C TRP A 338 -3.66 16.98 0.91
N SER A 339 -4.60 17.70 1.54
CA SER A 339 -5.44 18.72 0.91
C SER A 339 -4.82 20.12 0.91
N ASP A 340 -3.65 20.31 1.52
CA ASP A 340 -3.00 21.63 1.55
C ASP A 340 -2.56 22.03 0.14
N HIS A 341 -2.70 23.32 -0.18
CA HIS A 341 -2.38 23.83 -1.52
C HIS A 341 -0.92 23.62 -1.93
N ASP A 342 0.01 23.57 -0.98
CA ASP A 342 1.44 23.37 -1.21
C ASP A 342 1.90 21.92 -0.98
N TYR A 343 1.00 20.97 -0.69
CA TYR A 343 1.36 19.59 -0.34
C TYR A 343 2.20 18.90 -1.42
N MET A 344 1.83 19.05 -2.70
CA MET A 344 2.61 18.54 -3.83
C MET A 344 4.04 19.11 -3.84
N ASN A 345 4.19 20.41 -3.61
CA ASN A 345 5.50 21.05 -3.57
C ASN A 345 6.33 20.50 -2.42
N LYS A 346 5.75 20.28 -1.23
CA LYS A 346 6.46 19.64 -0.11
C LYS A 346 7.01 18.25 -0.49
N GLN A 347 6.23 17.45 -1.20
CA GLN A 347 6.69 16.14 -1.69
C GLN A 347 7.82 16.27 -2.72
N ILE A 348 7.68 17.18 -3.69
CA ILE A 348 8.72 17.45 -4.69
C ILE A 348 10.03 17.90 -4.03
N GLU A 349 9.98 18.82 -3.07
CA GLU A 349 11.17 19.27 -2.33
C GLU A 349 11.84 18.12 -1.58
N THR A 350 11.05 17.24 -0.97
CA THR A 350 11.55 16.07 -0.25
C THR A 350 12.25 15.07 -1.19
N LEU A 351 11.75 14.91 -2.41
CA LEU A 351 12.30 13.97 -3.40
C LEU A 351 13.44 14.55 -4.25
N ARG A 352 13.59 15.88 -4.26
CA ARG A 352 14.57 16.60 -5.07
C ARG A 352 16.01 16.05 -4.95
N PRO A 353 16.56 15.70 -3.77
CA PRO A 353 17.91 15.15 -3.68
C PRO A 353 18.09 13.89 -4.54
N GLY A 354 17.10 12.98 -4.53
CA GLY A 354 17.09 11.78 -5.36
C GLY A 354 16.97 12.10 -6.85
N TYR A 355 16.14 13.08 -7.22
CA TYR A 355 16.00 13.53 -8.61
C TYR A 355 17.30 14.09 -9.18
N ILE A 356 18.00 14.93 -8.41
CA ILE A 356 19.30 15.50 -8.78
C ILE A 356 20.37 14.41 -8.90
N HIS A 357 20.36 13.41 -8.03
CA HIS A 357 21.27 12.28 -8.11
C HIS A 357 21.11 11.54 -9.44
N THR A 358 19.87 11.17 -9.79
CA THR A 358 19.52 10.53 -11.07
C THR A 358 19.98 11.34 -12.27
N GLU A 359 19.76 12.66 -12.27
CA GLU A 359 20.20 13.52 -13.37
C GLU A 359 21.71 13.45 -13.58
N LYS A 360 22.50 13.53 -12.49
CA LYS A 360 23.97 13.49 -12.54
C LYS A 360 24.54 12.15 -13.00
N THR A 361 23.89 11.04 -12.66
CA THR A 361 24.38 9.69 -13.02
C THR A 361 24.09 9.32 -14.46
N HIS A 362 23.08 9.94 -15.10
CA HIS A 362 22.61 9.58 -16.44
C HIS A 362 22.83 10.65 -17.52
N THR A 363 23.46 11.79 -17.20
CA THR A 363 23.84 12.86 -18.17
C THR A 363 25.29 12.77 -18.66
N LYS A 364 25.93 11.59 -18.60
CA LYS A 364 27.27 11.36 -19.15
C LYS A 364 27.27 10.79 -20.56
#